data_AF-A0A7K0SIN7-F1
#
_entry.id   AF-A0A7K0SIN7-F1
#
_cell.length_a   1.000
_cell.length_b   1.000
_cell.length_c   1.000
_cell.angle_alpha   90.00
_cell.angle_beta   90.00
_cell.angle_gamma   90.00
#
_symmetry.space_group_name_H-M   'P 1'
#
loop_
_entity.id
_entity.type
_entity.pdbx_description
1 polymer ?
#
loop_
_entity_poly.entity_id
_entity_poly.type
_entity_poly.pdbx_seq_one_letter_code
_entity_poly.pdbx_strand_id
1 'polypeptide(L)' 'MQVELGKIREFARATQSANPAYLETANPVIPPTFLTTQQFWSTPGSGVFSKIKMDRRR' A
#
# COMPACT_ATOMS: atom_id res chain seq x y z
N MET A 1 1.81 12.01 -1.60
CA MET A 1 1.98 10.56 -1.79
C MET A 1 1.29 10.20 -3.10
N GLN A 2 2.04 9.75 -4.09
CA GLN A 2 1.47 9.29 -5.37
C GLN A 2 1.12 7.81 -5.20
N VAL A 3 -0.13 7.43 -5.52
CA VAL A 3 -0.59 6.04 -5.43
C VAL A 3 -0.59 5.45 -6.84
N GLU A 4 0.20 4.41 -7.05
CA GLU A 4 0.19 3.66 -8.30
C GLU A 4 -1.01 2.72 -8.35
N LEU A 5 -1.95 2.97 -9.26
CA LEU A 5 -3.17 2.15 -9.40
C LEU A 5 -2.86 0.68 -9.75
N GLY A 6 -1.71 0.41 -10.38
CA GLY A 6 -1.23 -0.96 -10.61
C GLY A 6 -1.00 -1.74 -9.31
N LYS A 7 -0.50 -1.07 -8.26
CA LYS A 7 -0.23 -1.67 -6.95
C LYS A 7 -1.49 -2.05 -6.19
N ILE A 8 -2.60 -1.36 -6.44
CA ILE A 8 -3.89 -1.72 -5.87
C ILE A 8 -4.33 -3.10 -6.37
N ARG A 9 -4.20 -3.37 -7.68
CA ARG A 9 -4.53 -4.68 -8.26
C ARG A 9 -3.59 -5.77 -7.78
N GLU A 10 -2.29 -5.46 -7.68
CA GLU A 10 -1.27 -6.38 -7.16
C GLU A 10 -1.59 -6.80 -5.72
N PHE A 11 -1.88 -5.82 -4.85
CA PHE A 11 -2.28 -6.05 -3.47
C PHE A 11 -3.58 -6.85 -3.35
N ALA A 12 -4.60 -6.53 -4.16
CA ALA A 12 -5.86 -7.25 -4.16
C ALA A 12 -5.68 -8.73 -4.54
N ARG A 13 -4.83 -9.02 -5.54
CA ARG A 13 -4.49 -10.40 -5.92
C ARG A 13 -3.68 -11.11 -4.84
N ALA A 14 -2.67 -10.45 -4.27
CA ALA A 14 -1.82 -11.02 -3.23
C ALA A 14 -2.60 -11.35 -1.94
N THR A 15 -3.66 -10.61 -1.66
CA THR A 15 -4.56 -10.82 -0.51
C THR A 15 -5.81 -11.65 -0.86
N GLN A 16 -5.85 -12.23 -2.06
CA GLN A 16 -6.96 -13.07 -2.56
C GLN A 16 -8.33 -12.39 -2.52
N SER A 17 -8.37 -11.07 -2.67
CA SER A 17 -9.61 -10.31 -2.77
C SER A 17 -10.33 -10.63 -4.08
N ALA A 18 -11.62 -10.95 -4.01
CA ALA A 18 -12.52 -11.12 -5.16
C ALA A 18 -13.34 -9.87 -5.50
N ASN A 19 -13.11 -8.74 -4.81
CA ASN A 19 -13.90 -7.52 -5.03
C ASN A 19 -13.57 -6.88 -6.40
N PRO A 20 -14.53 -6.79 -7.34
CA PRO A 20 -14.30 -6.23 -8.67
C PRO A 20 -13.91 -4.74 -8.63
N ALA A 21 -14.30 -4.01 -7.59
CA ALA A 21 -13.93 -2.60 -7.41
C ALA A 21 -12.41 -2.37 -7.33
N TYR A 22 -11.64 -3.39 -6.94
CA TYR A 22 -10.18 -3.35 -6.89
C TYR A 22 -9.52 -3.91 -8.16
N LEU A 23 -10.20 -4.80 -8.89
CA LEU A 23 -9.60 -5.63 -9.95
C LEU A 23 -9.95 -5.17 -11.37
N GLU A 24 -11.22 -4.83 -11.61
CA GLU A 24 -11.78 -4.73 -12.98
C GLU A 24 -11.99 -3.29 -13.44
N THR A 25 -12.01 -2.33 -12.52
CA THR A 25 -12.25 -0.93 -12.85
C THR A 25 -10.98 -0.26 -13.39
N ALA A 26 -11.12 0.73 -14.27
CA ALA A 26 -9.99 1.54 -14.74
C ALA A 26 -9.36 2.35 -13.59
N ASN A 27 -10.21 2.82 -12.67
CA ASN A 27 -9.86 3.62 -11.50
C ASN A 27 -10.24 2.87 -10.21
N PRO A 28 -9.42 1.90 -9.75
CA PRO A 28 -9.74 1.10 -8.58
C PRO A 28 -9.73 1.93 -7.29
N VAL A 29 -10.69 1.64 -6.41
CA VAL A 29 -10.73 2.23 -5.07
C VAL A 29 -9.64 1.60 -4.20
N ILE A 30 -9.14 2.34 -3.21
CA ILE A 30 -8.02 1.89 -2.37
C ILE A 30 -8.55 0.99 -1.25
N PRO A 31 -8.09 -0.27 -1.12
CA PRO A 31 -8.45 -1.13 0.01
C PRO A 31 -8.02 -0.47 1.35
N PRO A 32 -8.81 -0.61 2.42
CA PRO A 32 -8.56 0.11 3.68
C PRO A 32 -7.21 -0.25 4.33
N THR A 33 -6.70 -1.44 4.08
CA THR A 33 -5.40 -1.92 4.58
C THR A 33 -4.25 -1.73 3.59
N PHE A 34 -4.49 -1.20 2.38
CA PHE A 34 -3.44 -1.02 1.37
C PHE A 34 -2.33 -0.09 1.86
N LEU A 35 -2.66 0.97 2.60
CA LEU A 35 -1.66 1.93 3.06
C LEU A 35 -0.68 1.34 4.09
N THR A 36 -1.05 0.24 4.77
CA THR A 36 -0.14 -0.44 5.69
C THR A 36 0.96 -1.20 4.96
N THR A 37 0.78 -1.53 3.68
CA THR A 37 1.78 -2.24 2.87
C THR A 37 2.68 -1.31 2.05
N GLN A 38 2.41 -0.01 2.02
CA GLN A 38 3.23 0.95 1.28
C GLN A 38 4.70 0.97 1.73
N GLN A 39 4.97 0.63 2.98
CA GLN A 39 6.35 0.52 3.48
C GLN A 39 7.17 -0.56 2.76
N PHE A 40 6.55 -1.61 2.21
CA PHE A 40 7.26 -2.64 1.46
C PHE A 40 7.84 -2.14 0.13
N TRP A 41 7.20 -1.13 -0.48
CA TRP A 41 7.65 -0.55 -1.75
C TRP A 41 8.41 0.77 -1.58
N SER A 42 8.58 1.24 -0.35
CA SER A 42 9.29 2.48 -0.05
C SER A 42 10.79 2.24 0.01
N THR A 43 11.60 3.16 -0.53
CA THR A 43 13.06 3.11 -0.38
C THR A 43 13.43 3.13 1.11
N PRO A 44 14.43 2.34 1.56
CA PRO A 44 14.92 2.41 2.94
C PRO A 44 15.20 3.87 3.35
N GLY A 45 14.65 4.29 4.49
CA GLY A 45 14.82 5.66 5.00
C GLY A 45 13.91 6.74 4.38
N SER A 46 13.03 6.42 3.42
CA SER A 46 12.12 7.40 2.80
C SER A 46 10.84 7.69 3.60
N GLY A 47 10.43 6.80 4.51
CA GLY A 47 9.20 6.93 5.28
C GLY A 47 9.27 8.04 6.34
N VAL A 48 8.13 8.66 6.68
CA VAL A 48 8.07 9.73 7.70
C VAL A 48 8.70 9.29 9.03
N PHE A 49 8.54 8.02 9.39
CA PHE A 49 9.13 7.41 10.58
C PHE A 49 10.66 7.38 10.62
N SER A 50 11.38 7.52 9.49
CA SER A 50 12.84 7.68 9.51
C SER A 50 13.26 9.10 9.87
N LYS A 51 12.38 10.09 9.66
CA LYS A 51 12.63 11.51 9.93
C LYS A 51 12.30 11.88 11.37
N ILE A 52 11.56 11.03 12.08
CA ILE A 52 11.26 11.19 13.50
C ILE A 52 12.03 10.12 14.29
N LYS A 53 12.57 10.49 15.45
CA LYS A 53 13.30 9.56 16.34
C LYS A 53 12.33 8.66 17.09
N MET A 54 11.50 7.90 16.38
CA MET A 54 10.56 6.96 16.97
C MET A 54 11.27 5.63 17.25
N ASP A 55 11.41 5.25 18.51
CA ASP A 55 11.95 3.95 18.90
C ASP A 55 10.93 2.86 18.56
N ARG A 56 11.35 1.87 17.75
CA ARG A 56 10.52 0.77 17.25
C ARG A 56 10.87 -0.57 17.91
N ARG A 57 11.70 -0.58 18.95
CA ARG A 57 11.99 -1.78 19.73
C ARG A 57 10.71 -2.20 20.48
N ARG A 58 10.38 -3.49 20.38
CA ARG A 58 9.36 -4.15 21.20
C ARG A 58 9.98 -4.63 22.51
#